data_AF-A0A1Q8BJQ0-F1
#
_entry.id   AF-A0A1Q8BJQ0-F1
#
_cell.length_a   1.000
_cell.length_b   1.000
_cell.length_c   1.000
_cell.angle_alpha   90.00
_cell.angle_beta   90.00
_cell.angle_gamma   90.00
#
_symmetry.space_group_name_H-M   'P 1'
#
loop_
_entity.id
_entity.type
_entity.pdbx_description
1 polymer ?
#
loop_
_entity_poly.entity_id
_entity_poly.type
_entity_poly.pdbx_seq_one_letter_code
_entity_poly.pdbx_strand_id
1 'polypeptide(L)'
;MIFDGGSLVGLRPNAIVARGIARTFQSIRLFQNMTVLENVLVGEHCRLAASVPGAVLRPPAVIAEEGRARVRARELLAFVGLGARPRR
;
A
#
# COMPACT_ATOMS: atom_id res chain seq x y z
N MET A 1 26.78 -2.13 -0.65
CA MET A 1 25.67 -2.41 -1.59
C MET A 1 25.33 -1.12 -2.32
N ILE A 2 25.42 -1.11 -3.65
CA ILE A 2 25.16 0.05 -4.51
C ILE A 2 23.91 -0.27 -5.35
N PHE A 3 23.01 0.71 -5.51
CA PHE A 3 21.84 0.63 -6.37
C PHE A 3 21.62 1.96 -7.08
N ASP A 4 21.37 1.92 -8.39
CA ASP A 4 21.17 3.10 -9.25
C ASP A 4 22.26 4.18 -9.07
N GLY A 5 23.52 3.75 -9.05
CA GLY A 5 24.68 4.63 -8.86
C GLY A 5 24.89 5.16 -7.43
N GLY A 6 24.00 4.85 -6.47
CA GLY A 6 24.09 5.31 -5.07
C GLY A 6 24.36 4.19 -4.06
N SER A 7 25.17 4.47 -3.04
CA SER A 7 25.34 3.53 -1.91
C SER A 7 24.08 3.46 -1.04
N LEU A 8 23.65 2.24 -0.71
CA LEU A 8 22.55 1.99 0.22
C LEU A 8 23.02 1.76 1.66
N VAL A 9 24.34 1.70 1.87
CA VAL A 9 24.93 1.39 3.18
C VAL A 9 24.69 2.58 4.12
N GLY A 10 24.08 2.30 5.28
CA GLY A 10 23.77 3.32 6.30
C GLY A 10 22.47 4.09 6.07
N LEU A 11 21.75 3.86 4.97
CA LEU A 11 20.44 4.48 4.76
C LEU A 11 19.37 3.85 5.66
N ARG A 12 18.47 4.70 6.17
CA ARG A 12 17.28 4.24 6.88
C ARG A 12 16.34 3.51 5.91
N PRO A 13 15.56 2.51 6.36
CA PRO A 13 14.68 1.72 5.50
C PRO A 13 13.71 2.55 4.65
N ASN A 14 13.19 3.67 5.17
CA ASN A 14 12.32 4.58 4.40
C ASN A 14 13.03 5.22 3.20
N ALA A 15 14.31 5.57 3.33
CA ALA A 15 15.12 6.13 2.25
C ALA A 15 15.51 5.09 1.20
N ILE A 16 15.57 3.81 1.58
CA ILE A 16 15.78 2.68 0.67
C ILE A 16 14.50 2.39 -0.12
N VAL A 17 13.33 2.39 0.55
CA VAL A 17 12.02 2.21 -0.08
C VAL A 17 11.70 3.34 -1.05
N ALA A 18 12.05 4.59 -0.73
CA ALA A 18 11.90 5.73 -1.64
C ALA A 18 12.72 5.59 -2.93
N ARG A 19 13.78 4.77 -2.92
CA ARG A 19 14.59 4.42 -4.10
C ARG A 19 14.05 3.19 -4.85
N GLY A 20 12.88 2.69 -4.50
CA GLY A 20 12.24 1.55 -5.16
C GLY A 20 12.72 0.18 -4.69
N ILE A 21 13.54 0.10 -3.63
CA ILE A 21 13.94 -1.17 -3.03
C ILE A 21 13.12 -1.44 -1.77
N ALA A 22 12.38 -2.56 -1.79
CA ALA A 22 11.69 -3.08 -0.63
C ALA A 22 12.07 -4.55 -0.40
N ARG A 23 12.09 -4.97 0.87
CA ARG A 23 12.21 -6.38 1.26
C ARG A 23 10.84 -6.95 1.56
N THR A 24 10.55 -8.16 1.08
CA THR A 24 9.42 -8.93 1.56
C THR A 24 9.75 -9.46 2.97
N PHE A 25 8.76 -9.41 3.87
CA PHE A 25 8.90 -10.02 5.19
C PHE A 25 8.36 -11.45 5.13
N GLN A 26 9.17 -12.42 5.57
CA GLN A 26 8.81 -13.83 5.60
C GLN A 26 7.54 -14.11 6.44
N SER A 27 7.19 -13.19 7.35
CA SER A 27 5.93 -13.21 8.11
C SER A 27 5.17 -11.92 7.87
N ILE A 28 4.18 -11.96 6.98
CA ILE A 28 3.24 -10.85 6.79
C ILE A 28 2.30 -10.77 7.99
N ARG A 29 2.36 -9.64 8.72
CA ARG A 29 1.37 -9.33 9.76
C ARG A 29 0.09 -8.85 9.08
N LEU A 30 -0.78 -9.78 8.72
CA LEU A 30 -2.13 -9.46 8.25
C LEU A 30 -3.00 -9.05 9.43
N PHE A 31 -3.84 -8.03 9.21
CA PHE A 31 -4.88 -7.69 10.17
C PHE A 31 -6.02 -8.70 10.01
N GLN A 32 -6.09 -9.65 10.96
CA GLN A 32 -7.04 -10.77 10.92
C GLN A 32 -8.50 -10.34 11.00
N ASN A 33 -8.77 -9.14 11.53
CA ASN A 33 -10.11 -8.57 11.65
C ASN A 33 -10.55 -7.79 10.39
N MET A 34 -9.75 -7.83 9.32
CA MET A 34 -9.99 -7.09 8.07
C MET A 34 -10.13 -8.06 6.89
N THR A 35 -10.96 -7.68 5.93
CA THR A 35 -11.06 -8.35 4.62
C THR A 35 -9.73 -8.25 3.86
N VAL A 36 -9.57 -9.10 2.85
CA VAL A 36 -8.39 -9.07 1.97
C VAL A 36 -8.29 -7.71 1.26
N LEU A 37 -9.43 -7.14 0.86
CA LEU A 37 -9.49 -5.81 0.24
C LEU A 37 -9.03 -4.72 1.21
N GLU A 38 -9.48 -4.76 2.46
CA GLU A 38 -9.07 -3.80 3.49
C GLU A 38 -7.56 -3.91 3.80
N ASN A 39 -6.99 -5.12 3.87
CA ASN A 39 -5.55 -5.30 4.04
C ASN A 39 -4.74 -4.67 2.88
N VAL A 40 -5.24 -4.78 1.62
CA VAL A 40 -4.59 -4.15 0.46
C VAL A 40 -4.76 -2.62 0.48
N LEU A 41 -5.96 -2.14 0.85
CA LEU A 41 -6.23 -0.71 0.97
C LEU A 41 -5.38 -0.02 2.04
N VAL A 42 -5.12 -0.68 3.17
CA VAL A 42 -4.21 -0.16 4.22
C VAL A 42 -2.78 -0.01 3.68
N GLY A 43 -2.32 -0.96 2.85
CA GLY A 43 -1.02 -0.87 2.19
C GLY A 43 -0.93 0.29 1.18
N GLU A 44 -2.02 0.57 0.45
CA GLU A 44 -2.13 1.78 -0.38
C GLU A 44 -2.23 3.06 0.46
N HIS A 45 -2.83 2.99 1.65
CA HIS A 45 -2.97 4.15 2.54
C HIS A 45 -1.63 4.68 3.06
N CYS A 46 -0.61 3.83 3.22
CA CYS A 46 0.75 4.29 3.47
C CYS A 46 1.33 5.17 2.34
N ARG A 47 0.71 5.19 1.15
CA ARG A 47 1.04 6.06 0.01
C ARG A 47 0.03 7.20 -0.20
N LEU A 48 -1.13 7.16 0.47
CA LEU A 48 -2.14 8.22 0.40
C LEU A 48 -1.68 9.39 1.27
N ALA A 49 -1.60 10.59 0.69
CA ALA A 49 -1.23 11.82 1.39
C ALA A 49 -2.39 12.39 2.23
N ALA A 50 -3.10 11.52 2.96
CA ALA A 50 -4.20 11.92 3.83
C ALA A 50 -3.63 12.50 5.13
N SER A 51 -3.36 13.81 5.14
CA SER A 51 -3.10 14.56 6.37
C SER A 51 -4.31 14.43 7.32
N VAL A 52 -4.07 14.35 8.64
CA VAL A 52 -5.13 14.24 9.68
C VAL A 52 -6.33 15.18 9.46
N PRO A 53 -6.16 16.46 9.04
CA PRO A 53 -7.29 17.35 8.73
C PRO A 53 -8.08 16.96 7.46
N GLY A 54 -7.42 16.37 6.47
CA GLY A 54 -8.06 15.90 5.22
C GLY A 54 -8.93 14.66 5.42
N ALA A 55 -8.60 13.81 6.41
CA ALA A 55 -9.43 12.69 6.81
C ALA A 55 -10.72 13.14 7.54
N VAL A 56 -10.65 14.25 8.29
CA VAL A 56 -11.79 14.83 9.02
C VAL A 56 -12.72 15.59 8.09
N LEU A 57 -12.17 16.42 7.18
CA LEU A 57 -12.96 17.28 6.29
C LEU A 57 -13.48 16.57 5.03
N ARG A 58 -12.97 15.37 4.73
CA ARG A 58 -13.34 14.53 3.56
C ARG A 58 -13.64 15.33 2.28
N PRO A 59 -12.71 16.17 1.81
CA PRO A 59 -12.94 16.98 0.62
C PRO A 59 -13.16 16.09 -0.61
N PRO A 60 -13.83 16.57 -1.68
CA PRO A 60 -14.11 15.79 -2.89
C PRO A 60 -12.87 15.15 -3.53
N ALA A 61 -11.71 15.81 -3.40
CA ALA A 61 -10.41 15.28 -3.85
C ALA A 61 -10.02 13.98 -3.12
N VAL A 62 -10.22 13.91 -1.80
CA VAL A 62 -9.96 12.72 -0.97
C VAL A 62 -10.93 11.60 -1.33
N ILE A 63 -12.21 11.93 -1.57
CA ILE A 63 -13.21 10.94 -2.01
C ILE A 63 -12.84 10.34 -3.38
N ALA A 64 -12.40 11.18 -4.33
CA ALA A 64 -11.93 10.72 -5.63
C ALA A 64 -10.65 9.86 -5.52
N GLU A 65 -9.75 10.21 -4.59
CA GLU A 65 -8.53 9.46 -4.30
C GLU A 65 -8.82 8.09 -3.67
N GLU A 66 -9.74 8.02 -2.69
CA GLU A 66 -10.26 6.76 -2.15
C GLU A 66 -10.89 5.88 -3.25
N GLY A 67 -11.62 6.49 -4.18
CA GLY A 67 -12.20 5.81 -5.34
C GLY A 67 -11.14 5.16 -6.22
N ARG A 68 -10.08 5.91 -6.55
CA ARG A 68 -8.92 5.39 -7.31
C ARG A 68 -8.19 4.29 -6.56
N ALA A 69 -7.96 4.46 -5.25
CA ALA A 69 -7.32 3.46 -4.41
C ALA A 69 -8.11 2.14 -4.38
N ARG A 70 -9.45 2.19 -4.33
CA ARG A 70 -10.31 1.00 -4.43
C ARG A 70 -10.20 0.30 -5.78
N VAL A 71 -10.15 1.04 -6.88
CA VAL A 71 -9.94 0.45 -8.21
C VAL A 71 -8.59 -0.25 -8.27
N ARG A 72 -7.52 0.44 -7.84
CA ARG A 72 -6.16 -0.10 -7.79
C ARG A 72 -6.05 -1.34 -6.92
N ALA A 73 -6.67 -1.34 -5.74
CA ALA A 73 -6.69 -2.49 -4.85
C ALA A 73 -7.37 -3.70 -5.50
N ARG A 74 -8.46 -3.51 -6.24
CA ARG A 74 -9.10 -4.60 -7.00
C ARG A 74 -8.21 -5.11 -8.13
N GLU A 75 -7.52 -4.25 -8.85
CA GLU A 75 -6.53 -4.65 -9.88
C GLU A 75 -5.41 -5.50 -9.27
N LEU A 76 -4.87 -5.08 -8.14
CA LEU A 76 -3.82 -5.82 -7.42
C LEU A 76 -4.33 -7.18 -6.94
N LEU A 77 -5.55 -7.25 -6.41
CA LEU A 77 -6.18 -8.51 -6.03
C LEU A 77 -6.40 -9.43 -7.23
N ALA A 78 -6.81 -8.90 -8.38
CA ALA A 78 -6.94 -9.68 -9.61
C ALA A 78 -5.57 -10.19 -10.09
N PHE A 79 -4.53 -9.37 -10.04
CA PHE A 79 -3.15 -9.73 -10.39
C PHE A 79 -2.63 -10.91 -9.57
N VAL A 80 -2.89 -10.93 -8.25
CA VAL A 80 -2.50 -12.05 -7.38
C VAL A 80 -3.49 -13.23 -7.38
N GLY A 81 -4.52 -13.21 -8.25
CA GLY A 81 -5.50 -14.29 -8.38
C GLY A 81 -6.55 -14.35 -7.26
N LEU A 82 -6.74 -13.27 -6.52
CA LEU A 82 -7.71 -13.15 -5.41
C LEU A 82 -8.97 -12.35 -5.77
N GLY A 83 -9.09 -11.83 -7.01
CA GLY A 83 -10.18 -10.96 -7.44
C GLY A 83 -11.58 -11.60 -7.50
N ALA A 84 -11.70 -12.93 -7.47
CA ALA A 84 -12.97 -13.64 -7.64
C ALA A 84 -13.00 -15.03 -6.98
N ARG A 85 -12.39 -15.20 -5.79
CA ARG A 85 -12.45 -16.48 -5.08
C ARG A 85 -13.66 -16.52 -4.13
N PRO A 86 -14.76 -17.23 -4.47
CA PRO A 86 -15.78 -17.54 -3.49
C PRO A 86 -15.13 -18.38 -2.38
N ARG A 87 -15.40 -18.03 -1.11
CA ARG A 87 -14.93 -18.77 0.06
C ARG A 87 -15.43 -20.22 -0.07
N ARG A 88 -14.50 -21.17 -0.16
CA ARG A 88 -14.74 -22.56 0.24
C ARG A 88 -14.18 -22.76 1.62
#